data_AF-A0A415NMN5-F1
#
_entry.id   AF-A0A415NMN5-F1
#
_cell.length_a   1.000
_cell.length_b   1.000
_cell.length_c   1.000
_cell.angle_alpha   90.00
_cell.angle_beta   90.00
_cell.angle_gamma   90.00
#
_symmetry.space_group_name_H-M   'P 1'
#
loop_
_entity.id
_entity.type
_entity.pdbx_description
1 polymer ?
#
loop_
_entity_poly.entity_id
_entity_poly.type
_entity_poly.pdbx_seq_one_letter_code
_entity_poly.pdbx_strand_id
1 'polypeptide(L)'
;MKYFRFSFVPEEMVIPTIIFNSPYKANATIYKKGVYDGLKSLSAVTYFNYNKEIQVFSEKDYEELKESDKMFARKFASDISETLMNKLDKEHGVI
;
A
#
# COMPACT_ATOMS: atom_id res chain seq x y z
N MET A 1 -21.13 10.74 -3.78
CA MET A 1 -20.03 11.08 -4.70
C MET A 1 -20.01 12.52 -5.20
N LYS A 2 -21.14 13.22 -5.40
CA LYS A 2 -21.16 14.61 -5.92
C LYS A 2 -20.24 15.59 -5.17
N TYR A 3 -20.11 15.44 -3.85
CA TYR A 3 -19.27 16.29 -3.00
C TYR A 3 -17.78 16.27 -3.40
N PHE A 4 -17.22 15.10 -3.70
CA PHE A 4 -15.80 14.94 -4.00
C PHE A 4 -15.43 15.20 -5.47
N ARG A 5 -16.40 15.60 -6.32
CA ARG A 5 -16.20 15.74 -7.77
C ARG A 5 -15.10 16.73 -8.14
N PHE A 6 -14.92 17.77 -7.33
CA PHE A 6 -13.94 18.84 -7.56
C PHE A 6 -12.90 18.91 -6.43
N SER A 7 -12.78 17.84 -5.64
CA SER A 7 -11.76 17.74 -4.61
C SER A 7 -10.42 17.31 -5.22
N PHE A 8 -9.32 17.77 -4.63
CA PHE A 8 -7.98 17.29 -4.96
C PHE A 8 -7.75 15.91 -4.31
N VAL A 9 -7.23 14.95 -5.08
CA VAL A 9 -6.93 13.56 -4.65
C VAL A 9 -8.14 12.91 -3.92
N PRO A 10 -9.33 12.85 -4.55
CA PRO A 10 -10.52 12.32 -3.89
C PRO A 10 -10.40 10.83 -3.56
N GLU A 11 -9.55 10.07 -4.26
CA GLU A 11 -9.29 8.65 -4.02
C GLU A 11 -8.74 8.36 -2.62
N GLU A 12 -8.04 9.31 -1.99
CA GLU A 12 -7.53 9.17 -0.62
C GLU A 12 -8.56 9.58 0.45
N MET A 13 -9.67 10.20 0.06
CA MET A 13 -10.67 10.74 1.00
C MET A 13 -12.02 10.04 0.92
N VAL A 14 -12.45 9.61 -0.26
CA VAL A 14 -13.81 9.11 -0.50
C VAL A 14 -14.10 7.87 0.33
N ILE A 15 -13.25 6.84 0.24
CA ILE A 15 -13.46 5.57 0.92
C ILE A 15 -13.38 5.75 2.46
N PRO A 16 -12.34 6.38 3.02
CA PRO A 16 -12.32 6.64 4.47
C PRO A 16 -13.54 7.43 4.94
N THR A 17 -13.96 8.47 4.21
CA THR A 17 -15.12 9.28 4.59
C THR A 17 -16.39 8.45 4.65
N ILE A 18 -16.65 7.59 3.66
CA ILE A 18 -17.83 6.71 3.65
C ILE A 18 -17.76 5.73 4.82
N ILE A 19 -16.63 5.05 5.01
CA ILE A 19 -16.47 4.02 6.03
C ILE A 19 -16.68 4.61 7.44
N PHE A 20 -15.99 5.70 7.78
CA PHE A 20 -16.07 6.30 9.11
C PHE A 20 -17.42 6.96 9.44
N ASN A 21 -18.22 7.29 8.44
CA ASN A 21 -19.59 7.80 8.60
C ASN A 21 -20.68 6.71 8.42
N SER A 22 -20.29 5.44 8.42
CA SER A 22 -21.20 4.30 8.29
C SER A 22 -21.06 3.33 9.47
N PRO A 23 -21.95 2.33 9.60
CA PRO A 23 -21.77 1.25 10.57
C PRO A 23 -20.46 0.46 10.42
N TYR A 24 -19.87 0.43 9.21
CA TYR A 24 -18.62 -0.28 8.93
C TYR A 24 -17.39 0.32 9.61
N LYS A 25 -17.51 1.51 10.21
CA LYS A 25 -16.44 2.09 11.04
C LYS A 25 -15.94 1.15 12.14
N ALA A 26 -16.79 0.22 12.60
CA ALA A 26 -16.42 -0.79 13.59
C ALA A 26 -15.31 -1.75 13.10
N ASN A 27 -15.17 -1.91 11.77
CA ASN A 27 -14.16 -2.74 11.14
C ASN A 27 -12.95 -1.93 10.63
N ALA A 28 -12.93 -0.62 10.89
CA ALA A 28 -11.88 0.27 10.44
C ALA A 28 -10.88 0.58 11.56
N THR A 29 -9.61 0.70 11.20
CA THR A 29 -8.55 1.11 12.14
C THR A 29 -8.56 2.63 12.28
N ILE A 30 -8.88 3.13 13.48
CA ILE A 30 -8.67 4.54 13.81
C ILE A 30 -7.22 4.72 14.22
N TYR A 31 -6.51 5.62 13.54
CA TYR A 31 -5.18 6.02 13.97
C TYR A 31 -5.25 6.82 15.27
N LYS A 32 -4.63 6.31 16.34
CA LYS A 32 -4.69 6.90 17.68
C LYS A 32 -3.34 7.36 18.22
N LYS A 33 -2.24 7.19 17.48
CA LYS A 33 -0.92 7.64 17.93
C LYS A 33 -0.85 9.17 17.86
N GLY A 34 -0.24 9.79 18.87
CA GLY A 34 -0.01 11.23 18.89
C GLY A 34 1.06 11.71 17.90
N VAL A 35 1.90 10.79 17.41
CA VAL A 35 2.92 11.05 16.39
C VAL A 35 2.64 10.15 15.19
N TYR A 36 2.52 10.75 14.01
CA TYR A 36 2.33 10.03 12.75
C TYR A 36 3.62 9.31 12.34
N ASP A 37 3.56 7.99 12.25
CA ASP A 37 4.67 7.09 11.91
C ASP A 37 4.68 6.66 10.43
N GLY A 38 3.92 7.35 9.59
CA GLY A 38 3.92 7.19 8.14
C GLY A 38 2.80 6.29 7.61
N LEU A 39 2.48 6.46 6.33
CA LEU A 39 1.31 5.85 5.68
C LEU A 39 1.39 4.30 5.65
N LYS A 40 2.61 3.77 5.68
CA LYS A 40 2.86 2.32 5.73
C LYS A 40 2.15 1.64 6.90
N SER A 41 2.09 2.29 8.07
CA SER A 41 1.44 1.72 9.27
C SER A 41 -0.08 1.60 9.13
N LEU A 42 -0.67 2.32 8.17
CA LEU A 42 -2.10 2.35 7.91
C LEU A 42 -2.52 1.46 6.73
N SER A 43 -1.56 0.90 5.99
CA SER A 43 -1.88 0.08 4.83
C SER A 43 -2.39 -1.29 5.24
N ALA A 44 -3.62 -1.62 4.83
CA ALA A 44 -4.23 -2.91 5.11
C ALA A 44 -3.67 -4.03 4.22
N VAL A 45 -3.54 -3.78 2.91
CA VAL A 45 -3.34 -4.84 1.90
C VAL A 45 -2.09 -4.68 1.05
N THR A 46 -1.50 -3.47 0.98
CA THR A 46 -0.41 -3.17 0.05
C THR A 46 0.83 -2.72 0.81
N TYR A 47 1.93 -3.44 0.67
CA TYR A 47 3.21 -3.03 1.19
C TYR A 47 3.83 -1.91 0.35
N PHE A 48 4.38 -0.89 0.99
CA PHE A 48 5.17 0.16 0.35
C PHE A 48 6.02 0.89 1.38
N ASN A 49 7.14 1.46 0.92
CA ASN A 49 8.06 2.25 1.74
C ASN A 49 8.14 3.68 1.22
N TYR A 50 7.58 4.62 1.99
CA TYR A 50 7.66 6.06 1.74
C TYR A 50 8.50 6.70 2.84
N ASN A 51 9.82 6.65 2.65
CA ASN A 51 10.78 7.32 3.52
C ASN A 51 11.08 8.73 2.94
N LYS A 52 12.34 9.07 2.69
CA LYS A 52 12.70 10.33 2.00
C LYS A 52 12.22 10.37 0.56
N GLU A 53 12.07 9.20 -0.05
CA GLU A 53 11.56 9.00 -1.40
C GLU A 53 10.67 7.75 -1.43
N ILE A 54 9.91 7.63 -2.51
CA ILE A 54 9.10 6.43 -2.76
C ILE A 54 10.02 5.34 -3.30
N GLN A 55 10.20 4.26 -2.52
CA GLN A 55 11.05 3.15 -2.94
C GLN A 55 10.47 2.42 -4.17
N VAL A 56 11.37 2.10 -5.10
CA VAL A 56 11.15 1.10 -6.15
C VAL A 56 11.91 -0.17 -5.75
N PHE A 57 11.19 -1.28 -5.65
CA PHE A 57 11.78 -2.53 -5.16
C PHE A 57 12.67 -3.20 -6.21
N SER A 58 13.75 -3.80 -5.75
CA SER A 58 14.74 -4.54 -6.54
C SER A 58 14.93 -5.94 -5.97
N GLU A 59 15.71 -6.79 -6.62
CA GLU A 59 15.97 -8.16 -6.16
C GLU A 59 16.42 -8.25 -4.69
N LYS A 60 17.12 -7.22 -4.19
CA LYS A 60 17.61 -7.13 -2.81
C LYS A 60 16.48 -7.11 -1.77
N ASP A 61 15.30 -6.64 -2.17
CA ASP A 61 14.14 -6.45 -1.30
C ASP A 61 13.24 -7.71 -1.23
N TYR A 62 13.66 -8.82 -1.87
CA TYR A 62 12.84 -10.03 -1.98
C TYR A 62 12.43 -10.62 -0.62
N GLU A 63 13.37 -10.78 0.33
CA GLU A 63 13.01 -11.31 1.66
C GLU A 63 12.12 -10.34 2.44
N GLU A 64 12.36 -9.03 2.33
CA GLU A 64 11.51 -8.01 2.95
C GLU A 64 10.05 -8.13 2.47
N LEU A 65 9.85 -8.31 1.16
CA LEU A 65 8.52 -8.48 0.59
C LEU A 65 7.85 -9.79 1.04
N LYS A 66 8.62 -10.87 1.14
CA LYS A 66 8.12 -12.18 1.60
C LYS A 66 7.71 -12.16 3.07
N GLU A 67 8.40 -11.38 3.88
CA GLU A 67 8.11 -11.20 5.31
C GLU A 67 7.02 -10.17 5.59
N SER A 68 6.56 -9.43 4.57
CA SER A 68 5.73 -8.23 4.75
C SER A 68 4.31 -8.44 5.28
N ASP A 69 3.81 -9.67 5.34
CA ASP A 69 2.41 -10.05 5.64
C ASP A 69 1.32 -9.48 4.69
N LYS A 70 1.71 -8.70 3.67
CA LYS A 70 0.78 -8.06 2.73
C LYS A 70 0.55 -8.90 1.49
N MET A 71 -0.65 -8.78 0.94
CA MET A 71 -1.05 -9.48 -0.29
C MET A 71 -0.45 -8.83 -1.55
N PHE A 72 -0.22 -7.53 -1.52
CA PHE A 72 0.31 -6.77 -2.66
C PHE A 72 1.48 -5.90 -2.21
N ALA A 73 2.30 -5.46 -3.16
CA ALA A 73 3.36 -4.47 -2.91
C ALA A 73 3.42 -3.41 -4.01
N ARG A 74 4.01 -2.25 -3.71
CA ARG A 74 4.37 -1.21 -4.66
C ARG A 74 5.58 -0.40 -4.14
N LYS A 75 6.48 0.11 -4.98
CA LYS A 75 6.39 0.19 -6.44
C LYS A 75 7.41 -0.72 -7.12
N PHE A 76 7.07 -1.10 -8.35
CA PHE A 76 7.94 -1.85 -9.25
C PHE A 76 8.14 -1.04 -10.53
N ALA A 77 9.32 -1.16 -11.12
CA ALA A 77 9.66 -0.58 -12.42
C ALA A 77 10.49 -1.59 -13.20
N SER A 78 10.19 -1.83 -14.48
CA SER A 78 10.80 -2.92 -15.25
C SER A 78 12.34 -2.85 -15.31
N ASP A 79 12.92 -1.65 -15.36
CA ASP A 79 14.37 -1.43 -15.36
C ASP A 79 15.08 -1.78 -14.04
N ILE A 80 14.34 -1.82 -12.93
CA ILE A 80 14.87 -2.04 -11.56
C ILE A 80 14.41 -3.39 -10.98
N SER A 81 13.17 -3.77 -11.28
CA SER A 81 12.44 -4.84 -10.60
C SER A 81 12.33 -6.13 -11.41
N GLU A 82 12.81 -6.19 -12.66
CA GLU A 82 12.61 -7.36 -13.53
C GLU A 82 13.04 -8.68 -12.88
N THR A 83 14.26 -8.75 -12.34
CA THR A 83 14.74 -9.96 -11.66
C THR A 83 13.88 -10.32 -10.45
N LEU A 84 13.44 -9.32 -9.68
CA LEU A 84 12.56 -9.52 -8.53
C LEU A 84 11.19 -10.07 -8.96
N MET A 85 10.57 -9.46 -9.95
CA MET A 85 9.25 -9.87 -10.45
C MET A 85 9.29 -11.29 -11.01
N ASN A 86 10.30 -11.60 -11.83
CA ASN A 86 10.49 -12.96 -12.36
C ASN A 86 10.68 -14.01 -11.24
N LYS A 87 11.38 -13.64 -10.16
CA LYS A 87 11.58 -14.52 -9.00
C LYS A 87 10.26 -14.79 -8.26
N LEU A 88 9.46 -13.75 -8.03
CA LEU A 88 8.13 -13.87 -7.39
C LEU A 88 7.15 -14.66 -8.26
N ASP A 89 7.09 -14.37 -9.56
CA ASP A 89 6.20 -15.06 -10.50
C ASP A 89 6.53 -16.55 -10.61
N LYS A 90 7.82 -16.90 -10.65
CA LYS A 90 8.28 -18.30 -10.67
C LYS A 90 7.92 -19.06 -9.39
N GLU A 91 8.02 -18.42 -8.23
CA GLU A 91 7.64 -19.03 -6.95
C GLU A 91 6.14 -19.30 -6.86
N HIS A 92 5.33 -18.39 -7.41
CA HIS A 92 3.87 -18.51 -7.43
C HIS A 92 3.31 -19.27 -8.64
N GLY A 93 4.17 -19.83 -9.51
CA GLY A 93 3.78 -20.65 -10.66
C GLY A 93 3.04 -19.88 -11.76
N VAL A 94 3.33 -18.58 -11.89
CA VAL A 94 2.75 -17.71 -12.94
C VAL A 94 3.51 -17.86 -14.26
N ILE A 95 4.82 -18.16 -14.19
CA ILE A 95 5.72 -18.39 -15.34
C ILE A 95 6.61 -19.63 -15.13
#